data_AF-A0A1V5NI62-F1
#
_entry.id   AF-A0A1V5NI62-F1
#
_cell.length_a   1.000
_cell.length_b   1.000
_cell.length_c   1.000
_cell.angle_alpha   90.00
_cell.angle_beta   90.00
_cell.angle_gamma   90.00
#
_symmetry.space_group_name_H-M   'P 1'
#
loop_
_entity.id
_entity.type
_entity.pdbx_description
1 polymer ?
#
loop_
_entity_poly.entity_id
_entity_poly.type
_entity_poly.pdbx_seq_one_letter_code
_entity_poly.pdbx_strand_id
1 'polypeptide(L)'
;MKAHKEKLKVILYTSHHMIRGEVHLYENSRLSDILNADTATKDFLPITNAKLTDLRTGNAVDVAFLSVNRRQVEMVLEDDEAIAVFKARDMIAKRRYTEALQFAQRAVKAVPRDAEAQYLLGLCLAKTGDPRSAKAAFEACLKLEPNPELSQNAREMLNSL
;
A
#
# COMPACT_ATOMS: atom_id res chain seq x y z
N MET A 1 -5.12 1.23 35.01
CA MET A 1 -4.58 1.95 33.84
C MET A 1 -5.05 1.24 32.58
N LYS A 2 -5.81 1.91 31.69
CA LYS A 2 -6.09 1.35 30.37
C LYS A 2 -4.84 1.57 29.51
N ALA A 3 -4.14 0.49 29.16
CA ALA A 3 -3.01 0.58 28.24
C ALA A 3 -3.47 1.24 26.94
N HIS A 4 -2.80 2.32 26.53
CA HIS A 4 -3.03 2.93 25.23
C HIS A 4 -2.57 1.93 24.18
N LYS A 5 -3.47 1.51 23.28
CA LYS A 5 -3.15 0.59 22.19
C LYS A 5 -2.90 1.41 20.93
N GLU A 6 -1.71 1.29 20.36
CA GLU A 6 -1.41 1.86 19.05
C GLU A 6 -1.97 0.95 17.95
N LYS A 7 -2.56 1.56 16.93
CA LYS A 7 -3.10 0.84 15.78
C LYS A 7 -2.10 0.87 14.64
N LEU A 8 -1.59 -0.30 14.26
CA LEU A 8 -0.73 -0.46 13.10
C LEU A 8 -1.53 -1.07 11.96
N LYS A 9 -1.58 -0.40 10.82
CA LYS A 9 -2.15 -0.99 9.61
C LYS A 9 -1.14 -1.96 9.03
N VAL A 10 -1.59 -3.15 8.65
CA VAL A 10 -0.73 -4.22 8.14
C VAL A 10 -1.34 -4.89 6.91
N ILE A 11 -0.47 -5.49 6.10
CA ILE A 11 -0.80 -6.44 5.05
C ILE A 11 -0.16 -7.77 5.42
N LEU A 12 -0.98 -8.80 5.60
CA LEU A 12 -0.53 -10.17 5.82
C LEU A 12 -0.73 -10.98 4.55
N TYR A 13 0.23 -11.84 4.24
CA TYR A 13 0.11 -12.86 3.22
C TYR A 13 0.13 -14.23 3.87
N THR A 14 -0.82 -15.05 3.45
CA THR A 14 -0.84 -16.50 3.66
C THR A 14 -0.76 -17.16 2.28
N SER A 15 -0.57 -18.47 2.24
CA SER A 15 -0.58 -19.28 1.01
C SER A 15 -1.76 -19.01 0.06
N HIS A 16 -2.92 -18.56 0.57
CA HIS A 16 -4.15 -18.40 -0.22
C HIS A 16 -4.76 -17.00 -0.14
N HIS A 17 -4.34 -16.16 0.81
CA HIS A 17 -5.01 -14.90 1.09
C HIS A 17 -4.05 -13.75 1.35
N MET A 18 -4.42 -12.57 0.86
CA MET A 18 -3.92 -11.28 1.32
C MET A 18 -4.95 -10.68 2.29
N ILE A 19 -4.50 -10.29 3.48
CA ILE A 19 -5.32 -9.68 4.53
C ILE A 19 -4.79 -8.27 4.77
N ARG A 20 -5.61 -7.23 4.56
CA ARG A 20 -5.29 -5.87 5.03
C ARG A 20 -6.10 -5.56 6.26
N GLY A 21 -5.53 -4.97 7.30
CA GLY A 21 -6.29 -4.59 8.50
C GLY A 21 -5.43 -3.93 9.56
N GLU A 22 -5.95 -3.83 10.78
CA GLU A 22 -5.30 -3.16 11.91
C GLU A 22 -4.89 -4.18 12.99
N VAL A 23 -3.61 -4.21 13.35
CA VAL A 23 -3.09 -4.86 14.56
C VAL A 23 -3.03 -3.83 15.68
N HIS A 24 -3.45 -4.23 16.88
CA HIS A 24 -3.37 -3.38 18.07
C HIS A 24 -2.13 -3.76 18.88
N LEU A 25 -1.15 -2.87 18.91
CA LEU A 25 0.09 -3.02 19.66
C LEU A 25 -0.07 -2.43 21.06
N TYR A 26 0.63 -3.00 22.04
CA TYR A 26 0.83 -2.31 23.31
C TYR A 26 1.82 -1.15 23.11
N GLU A 27 1.69 -0.11 23.93
CA GLU A 27 2.60 1.03 23.93
C GLU A 27 4.07 0.58 23.97
N ASN A 28 4.89 1.13 23.07
CA ASN A 28 6.30 0.78 22.85
C ASN A 28 6.59 -0.66 22.38
N SER A 29 5.58 -1.44 21.99
CA SER A 29 5.78 -2.77 21.40
C SER A 29 5.92 -2.69 19.88
N ARG A 30 6.78 -3.52 19.30
CA ARG A 30 6.95 -3.64 17.85
C ARG A 30 6.14 -4.81 17.32
N LEU A 31 5.81 -4.76 16.03
CA LEU A 31 5.18 -5.88 15.34
C LEU A 31 6.05 -7.15 15.41
N SER A 32 7.37 -7.00 15.32
CA SER A 32 8.35 -8.08 15.49
C SER A 32 8.20 -8.81 16.83
N ASP A 33 7.91 -8.08 17.90
CA ASP A 33 7.82 -8.66 19.24
C ASP A 33 6.62 -9.58 19.35
N ILE A 34 5.51 -9.23 18.68
CA ILE A 34 4.30 -10.05 18.64
C ILE A 34 4.50 -11.28 17.75
N LEU A 35 5.14 -11.11 16.59
CA LEU A 35 5.38 -12.21 15.66
C LEU A 35 6.35 -13.25 16.24
N ASN A 36 7.35 -12.81 17.00
CA ASN A 36 8.39 -13.67 17.57
C ASN A 36 8.12 -14.12 19.01
N ALA A 37 7.02 -13.71 19.64
CA ALA A 37 6.73 -14.07 21.02
C ALA A 37 6.57 -15.60 21.18
N ASP A 38 7.54 -16.26 21.80
CA ASP A 38 7.54 -17.70 22.06
C ASP A 38 6.64 -18.07 23.26
N THR A 39 5.37 -17.66 23.17
CA THR A 39 4.34 -18.00 24.16
C THR A 39 3.35 -18.97 23.54
N ALA A 40 3.24 -20.17 24.12
CA ALA A 40 2.37 -21.27 23.67
C ALA A 40 0.87 -20.93 23.56
N THR A 41 0.44 -19.74 24.01
CA THR A 41 -0.96 -19.31 24.09
C THR A 41 -1.34 -18.19 23.13
N LYS A 42 -0.41 -17.67 22.30
CA LYS A 42 -0.66 -16.52 21.40
C LYS A 42 -0.32 -16.81 19.94
N ASP A 43 -0.69 -17.99 19.45
CA ASP A 43 -0.52 -18.35 18.03
C ASP A 43 -1.42 -17.60 17.06
N PHE A 44 -2.26 -16.71 17.57
CA PHE A 44 -3.17 -15.91 16.77
C PHE A 44 -2.84 -14.43 16.85
N LEU A 45 -2.82 -13.79 15.69
CA LEU A 45 -2.70 -12.36 15.50
C LEU A 45 -4.11 -11.78 15.25
N PRO A 46 -4.67 -11.01 16.20
CA PRO A 46 -5.97 -10.39 16.01
C PRO A 46 -5.86 -9.19 15.05
N ILE A 47 -6.68 -9.20 14.00
CA ILE A 47 -6.79 -8.16 12.99
C ILE A 47 -8.20 -7.60 13.01
N THR A 48 -8.33 -6.27 13.14
CA THR A 48 -9.62 -5.57 13.04
C THR A 48 -9.73 -4.78 11.74
N ASN A 49 -10.95 -4.41 11.35
CA ASN A 49 -11.22 -3.61 10.13
C ASN A 49 -10.53 -4.22 8.90
N ALA A 50 -10.69 -5.53 8.73
CA ALA A 50 -9.90 -6.30 7.80
C ALA A 50 -10.60 -6.47 6.46
N LYS A 51 -9.81 -6.49 5.38
CA LYS A 51 -10.23 -6.92 4.05
C LYS A 51 -9.45 -8.17 3.68
N LEU A 52 -10.16 -9.29 3.59
CA LEU A 52 -9.63 -10.58 3.17
C LEU A 52 -9.80 -10.71 1.66
N THR A 53 -8.71 -10.96 0.94
CA THR A 53 -8.71 -11.19 -0.52
C THR A 53 -8.17 -12.58 -0.81
N ASP A 54 -8.95 -13.41 -1.49
CA ASP A 54 -8.50 -14.71 -2.01
C ASP A 54 -7.59 -14.47 -3.22
N LEU A 55 -6.36 -14.97 -3.16
CA LEU A 55 -5.32 -14.71 -4.15
C LEU A 55 -5.54 -15.48 -5.47
N ARG A 56 -6.32 -16.56 -5.46
CA ARG A 56 -6.59 -17.39 -6.64
C ARG A 56 -7.75 -16.84 -7.47
N THR A 57 -8.77 -16.34 -6.81
CA THR A 57 -10.02 -15.86 -7.42
C THR A 57 -10.09 -14.34 -7.53
N GLY A 58 -9.32 -13.61 -6.70
CA GLY A 58 -9.39 -12.16 -6.59
C GLY A 58 -10.61 -11.64 -5.81
N ASN A 59 -11.48 -12.53 -5.32
CA ASN A 59 -12.64 -12.15 -4.52
C ASN A 59 -12.20 -11.56 -3.18
N ALA A 60 -12.90 -10.53 -2.74
CA ALA A 60 -12.59 -9.85 -1.48
C ALA A 60 -13.84 -9.69 -0.61
N VAL A 61 -13.64 -9.81 0.71
CA VAL A 61 -14.68 -9.60 1.73
C VAL A 61 -14.13 -8.72 2.85
N ASP A 62 -14.93 -7.74 3.25
CA ASP A 62 -14.64 -6.91 4.43
C ASP A 62 -15.19 -7.61 5.68
N VAL A 63 -14.35 -7.72 6.71
CA VAL A 63 -14.65 -8.41 7.96
C VAL A 63 -14.21 -7.57 9.14
N ALA A 64 -15.09 -7.41 10.13
CA ALA A 64 -14.81 -6.56 11.29
C ALA A 64 -13.64 -7.08 12.13
N PHE A 65 -13.49 -8.40 12.20
CA PHE A 65 -12.48 -9.08 13.00
C PHE A 65 -12.03 -10.39 12.34
N LEU A 66 -10.73 -10.64 12.37
CA LEU A 66 -10.08 -11.88 11.98
C LEU A 66 -9.07 -12.28 13.06
N SER A 67 -9.05 -13.57 13.39
CA SER A 67 -8.00 -14.16 14.21
C SER A 67 -7.11 -14.99 13.28
N VAL A 68 -5.91 -14.50 12.97
CA VAL A 68 -5.03 -15.12 11.98
C VAL A 68 -3.99 -15.97 12.68
N ASN A 69 -3.87 -17.25 12.34
CA ASN A 69 -2.80 -18.07 12.90
C ASN A 69 -1.45 -17.56 12.36
N ARG A 70 -0.58 -17.05 13.25
CA ARG A 70 0.71 -16.45 12.88
C ARG A 70 1.65 -17.45 12.18
N ARG A 71 1.48 -18.75 12.41
CA ARG A 71 2.27 -19.79 11.74
C ARG A 71 1.92 -19.97 10.27
N GLN A 72 0.75 -19.48 9.84
CA GLN A 72 0.33 -19.48 8.44
C GLN A 72 0.66 -18.18 7.72
N VAL A 73 1.25 -17.22 8.43
CA VAL A 73 1.64 -15.93 7.87
C VAL A 73 3.02 -16.09 7.26
N GLU A 74 3.09 -16.00 5.94
CA GLU A 74 4.33 -16.13 5.16
C GLU A 74 5.07 -14.79 5.06
N MET A 75 4.32 -13.70 5.04
CA MET A 75 4.89 -12.35 4.97
C MET A 75 3.96 -11.36 5.67
N VAL A 76 4.56 -10.43 6.39
CA VAL A 76 3.88 -9.27 7.00
C VAL A 76 4.56 -8.02 6.54
N LEU A 77 3.75 -7.07 6.10
CA LEU A 77 4.17 -5.73 5.78
C LEU A 77 3.35 -4.76 6.62
N GLU A 78 3.96 -3.71 7.14
CA GLU A 78 3.18 -2.56 7.59
C GLU A 78 2.48 -1.99 6.36
N ASP A 79 1.15 -1.77 6.41
CA ASP A 79 0.41 -1.04 5.36
C ASP A 79 0.73 0.45 5.52
N ASP A 80 2.02 0.72 5.44
CA ASP A 80 2.56 2.04 5.36
C ASP A 80 2.44 2.54 3.93
N GLU A 81 2.43 3.85 3.87
CA GLU A 81 2.40 4.72 2.72
C GLU A 81 3.52 4.34 1.70
N ALA A 82 4.61 3.67 2.14
CA ALA A 82 5.68 3.10 1.30
C ALA A 82 5.27 1.96 0.32
N ILE A 83 4.24 1.15 0.63
CA ILE A 83 3.75 0.10 -0.31
C ILE A 83 2.81 0.69 -1.35
N ALA A 84 2.40 1.95 -1.19
CA ALA A 84 1.44 2.58 -2.07
C ALA A 84 1.95 2.69 -3.53
N VAL A 85 3.27 2.75 -3.76
CA VAL A 85 3.89 2.64 -5.09
C VAL A 85 3.57 1.29 -5.73
N PHE A 86 3.80 0.17 -5.03
CA PHE A 86 3.50 -1.17 -5.54
C PHE A 86 2.00 -1.34 -5.82
N LYS A 87 1.13 -0.85 -4.93
CA LYS A 87 -0.33 -0.91 -5.13
C LYS A 87 -0.77 -0.07 -6.32
N ALA A 88 -0.22 1.14 -6.48
CA ALA A 88 -0.52 2.00 -7.62
C ALA A 88 -0.11 1.32 -8.93
N ARG A 89 1.11 0.76 -8.99
CA ARG A 89 1.59 0.00 -10.17
C ARG A 89 0.70 -1.19 -10.51
N ASP A 90 0.35 -2.03 -9.54
CA ASP A 90 -0.51 -3.20 -9.75
C ASP A 90 -1.90 -2.79 -10.31
N MET A 91 -2.50 -1.73 -9.75
CA MET A 91 -3.79 -1.24 -10.22
C MET A 91 -3.69 -0.59 -11.61
N ILE A 92 -2.60 0.13 -11.91
CA ILE A 92 -2.32 0.67 -13.25
C ILE A 92 -2.18 -0.47 -14.27
N ALA A 93 -1.45 -1.54 -13.94
CA ALA A 93 -1.31 -2.72 -14.80
C ALA A 93 -2.66 -3.37 -15.11
N LYS A 94 -3.58 -3.35 -14.13
CA LYS A 94 -4.98 -3.80 -14.28
C LYS A 94 -5.91 -2.76 -14.93
N ARG A 95 -5.37 -1.61 -15.38
CA ARG A 95 -6.11 -0.45 -15.94
C ARG A 95 -7.16 0.16 -15.00
N ARG A 96 -7.04 -0.07 -13.69
CA ARG A 96 -7.94 0.46 -12.64
C ARG A 96 -7.45 1.82 -12.16
N TYR A 97 -7.41 2.80 -13.06
CA TYR A 97 -6.77 4.11 -12.81
C TYR A 97 -7.40 4.91 -11.66
N THR A 98 -8.72 4.86 -11.49
CA THR A 98 -9.41 5.55 -10.38
C THR A 98 -8.99 5.02 -9.01
N GLU A 99 -8.79 3.70 -8.90
CA GLU A 99 -8.32 3.09 -7.65
C GLU A 99 -6.81 3.29 -7.46
N ALA A 100 -6.04 3.22 -8.55
CA ALA A 100 -4.62 3.52 -8.54
C ALA A 100 -4.34 4.96 -8.07
N LEU A 101 -5.19 5.93 -8.43
CA LEU A 101 -5.05 7.32 -8.03
C LEU A 101 -4.97 7.49 -6.50
N GLN A 102 -5.80 6.77 -5.75
CA GLN A 102 -5.77 6.83 -4.29
C GLN A 102 -4.43 6.32 -3.72
N PHE A 103 -3.87 5.27 -4.32
CA PHE A 103 -2.57 4.75 -3.92
C PHE A 103 -1.42 5.65 -4.37
N ALA A 104 -1.49 6.24 -5.57
CA ALA A 104 -0.47 7.17 -6.05
C ALA A 104 -0.42 8.45 -5.20
N GLN A 105 -1.57 8.98 -4.76
CA GLN A 105 -1.64 10.10 -3.82
C GLN A 105 -1.02 9.75 -2.46
N ARG A 106 -1.31 8.54 -1.95
CA ARG A 106 -0.67 8.04 -0.72
C ARG A 106 0.84 7.90 -0.91
N ALA A 107 1.31 7.36 -2.04
CA ALA A 107 2.73 7.20 -2.32
C ALA A 107 3.48 8.55 -2.31
N VAL A 108 2.89 9.58 -2.93
CA VAL A 108 3.48 10.93 -2.91
C VAL A 108 3.47 11.54 -1.52
N LYS A 109 2.45 11.26 -0.70
CA LYS A 109 2.43 11.73 0.69
C LYS A 109 3.48 11.02 1.56
N ALA A 110 3.69 9.73 1.31
CA ALA A 110 4.65 8.87 1.98
C ALA A 110 6.08 9.37 1.80
N VAL A 111 6.42 9.54 0.52
CA VAL A 111 7.76 9.87 0.09
C VAL A 111 7.63 10.98 -0.95
N PRO A 112 7.51 12.25 -0.51
CA PRO A 112 7.30 13.38 -1.44
C PRO A 112 8.41 13.56 -2.48
N ARG A 113 9.60 13.02 -2.20
CA ARG A 113 10.78 13.06 -3.08
C ARG A 113 10.99 11.78 -3.89
N ASP A 114 9.99 10.92 -4.00
CA ASP A 114 10.02 9.76 -4.90
C ASP A 114 9.53 10.15 -6.30
N ALA A 115 10.45 10.16 -7.27
CA ALA A 115 10.16 10.50 -8.65
C ALA A 115 9.14 9.54 -9.28
N GLU A 116 9.18 8.26 -8.89
CA GLU A 116 8.24 7.27 -9.40
C GLU A 116 6.84 7.48 -8.84
N ALA A 117 6.70 7.78 -7.55
CA ALA A 117 5.40 8.11 -6.97
C ALA A 117 4.73 9.29 -7.70
N GLN A 118 5.50 10.32 -8.03
CA GLN A 118 5.04 11.48 -8.82
C GLN A 118 4.64 11.07 -10.25
N TYR A 119 5.41 10.21 -10.91
CA TYR A 119 5.07 9.69 -12.23
C TYR A 119 3.76 8.89 -12.23
N LEU A 120 3.59 7.97 -11.28
CA LEU A 120 2.38 7.16 -11.16
C LEU A 120 1.15 8.03 -10.87
N LEU A 121 1.31 9.09 -10.07
CA LEU A 121 0.26 10.08 -9.83
C LEU A 121 -0.13 10.80 -11.13
N GLY A 122 0.85 11.28 -11.90
CA GLY A 122 0.62 11.91 -13.20
C GLY A 122 -0.12 11.00 -14.17
N LEU A 123 0.30 9.73 -14.26
CA LEU A 123 -0.33 8.73 -15.12
C LEU A 123 -1.79 8.48 -14.72
N CYS A 124 -2.07 8.35 -13.42
CA CYS A 124 -3.43 8.18 -12.94
C CYS A 124 -4.30 9.39 -13.27
N LEU A 125 -3.84 10.60 -12.96
CA LEU A 125 -4.56 11.85 -13.21
C LEU A 125 -4.89 12.04 -14.70
N ALA A 126 -3.93 11.75 -15.58
CA ALA A 126 -4.13 11.81 -17.02
C ALA A 126 -5.25 10.87 -17.47
N LYS A 127 -5.28 9.64 -16.94
CA LYS A 127 -6.27 8.61 -17.29
C LYS A 127 -7.63 8.81 -16.63
N THR A 128 -7.70 9.53 -15.51
CA THR A 128 -8.96 9.87 -14.82
C THR A 128 -9.54 11.22 -15.24
N GLY A 129 -8.93 11.92 -16.20
CA GLY A 129 -9.50 13.14 -16.79
C GLY A 129 -9.07 14.45 -16.11
N ASP A 130 -7.95 14.47 -15.38
CA ASP A 130 -7.34 15.69 -14.85
C ASP A 130 -5.95 15.93 -15.46
N PRO A 131 -5.87 16.35 -16.73
CA PRO A 131 -4.61 16.58 -17.42
C PRO A 131 -3.79 17.74 -16.82
N ARG A 132 -4.44 18.71 -16.18
CA ARG A 132 -3.76 19.84 -15.53
C ARG A 132 -2.93 19.38 -14.35
N SER A 133 -3.53 18.61 -13.44
CA SER A 133 -2.80 18.04 -12.31
C SER A 133 -1.79 16.98 -12.76
N ALA A 134 -2.10 16.23 -13.83
CA ALA A 134 -1.17 15.28 -14.41
C ALA A 134 0.14 15.94 -14.87
N LYS A 135 0.02 17.08 -15.58
CA LYS A 135 1.17 17.87 -16.02
C LYS A 135 2.07 18.27 -14.84
N ALA A 136 1.47 18.80 -13.76
CA ALA A 136 2.21 19.19 -12.57
C ALA A 136 2.95 18.00 -11.91
N ALA A 137 2.32 16.82 -11.86
CA ALA A 137 2.94 15.62 -11.30
C ALA A 137 4.11 15.10 -12.17
N PHE A 138 3.98 15.11 -13.50
CA PHE A 138 5.10 14.73 -14.38
C PHE A 138 6.26 15.73 -14.33
N GLU A 139 5.97 17.04 -14.24
CA GLU A 139 7.01 18.05 -14.01
C GLU A 139 7.71 17.85 -12.67
N ALA A 140 6.98 17.50 -11.61
CA ALA A 140 7.55 17.16 -10.32
C ALA A 140 8.43 15.91 -10.38
N CYS A 141 8.00 14.86 -11.10
CA CYS A 141 8.82 13.68 -11.37
C CYS A 141 10.17 14.06 -11.99
N LEU A 142 10.17 14.87 -13.06
CA LEU A 142 11.40 15.29 -13.75
C LEU A 142 12.33 16.14 -12.89
N LYS A 143 11.80 16.93 -11.95
CA LYS A 143 12.59 17.73 -10.99
C LYS A 143 13.31 16.88 -9.94
N LEU A 144 12.88 15.64 -9.73
CA LEU A 144 13.45 14.72 -8.75
C LEU A 144 14.58 13.85 -9.34
N GLU A 145 15.07 14.19 -10.54
CA GLU A 145 16.16 13.50 -11.24
C GLU A 145 15.93 11.97 -11.35
N PRO A 146 14.84 11.54 -12.01
CA PRO A 146 14.55 10.13 -12.17
C PRO A 146 15.57 9.46 -13.10
N ASN A 147 15.60 8.12 -13.07
CA ASN A 147 16.39 7.38 -14.05
C ASN A 147 16.00 7.74 -15.51
N PRO A 148 16.87 7.47 -16.50
CA PRO A 148 16.64 7.89 -17.89
C PRO A 148 15.33 7.37 -18.50
N GLU A 149 14.95 6.13 -18.19
CA GLU A 149 13.70 5.52 -18.69
C GLU A 149 12.47 6.25 -18.16
N LEU A 150 12.40 6.46 -16.85
CA LEU A 150 11.29 7.16 -16.21
C LEU A 150 11.23 8.64 -16.65
N SER A 151 12.39 9.27 -16.85
CA SER A 151 12.50 10.61 -17.44
C SER A 151 11.90 10.68 -18.84
N GLN A 152 12.20 9.69 -19.69
CA GLN A 152 11.67 9.62 -21.05
C GLN A 152 10.15 9.41 -21.04
N ASN A 153 9.67 8.45 -20.26
CA ASN A 153 8.24 8.17 -20.11
C ASN A 153 7.47 9.41 -19.62
N ALA A 154 8.00 10.13 -18.63
CA ALA A 154 7.36 11.34 -18.12
C ALA A 154 7.26 12.45 -19.18
N ARG A 155 8.28 12.62 -20.01
CA ARG A 155 8.28 13.60 -21.12
C ARG A 155 7.29 13.21 -22.22
N GLU A 156 7.23 11.93 -22.58
CA GLU A 156 6.26 11.42 -23.55
C GLU A 156 4.82 11.68 -23.08
N MET A 157 4.54 11.38 -21.82
CA MET A 157 3.22 11.66 -21.24
C MET A 157 2.92 13.16 -21.24
N LEU A 158 3.86 14.02 -20.86
CA LEU A 158 3.69 15.49 -20.90
C LEU A 158 3.35 16.02 -22.29
N ASN A 159 3.95 15.46 -23.34
CA ASN A 159 3.69 15.86 -24.71
C ASN A 159 2.33 15.36 -25.24
N SER A 160 1.72 14.38 -24.56
CA SER A 160 0.44 13.77 -24.94
C SER A 160 -0.80 14.35 -24.22
N LEU A 161 -0.59 15.26 -23.25
CA LEU A 161 -1.63 15.94 -22.47
C LEU A 161 -2.13 17.21 -23.18
#